data_AF-A0A6I4XJV5-F1
#
_entry.id   AF-A0A6I4XJV5-F1
#
_cell.length_a   1.000
_cell.length_b   1.000
_cell.length_c   1.000
_cell.angle_alpha   90.00
_cell.angle_beta   90.00
_cell.angle_gamma   90.00
#
_symmetry.space_group_name_H-M   'P 1'
#
loop_
_entity.id
_entity.type
_entity.pdbx_description
1 polymer ?
#
loop_
_entity_poly.entity_id
_entity_poly.type
_entity_poly.pdbx_seq_one_letter_code
_entity_poly.pdbx_strand_id
1 'polypeptide(L)'
;LTFINAVGIVMFPLLRRTNKERLPSLFVTLRGVFVPLTYAILLLYVPVKFVLGMWLPEYSESLKFMGILFPIVIYEGRMSLLINTYLKTLRKEKTILFVNVLTLALSLILSLFVIFVVGNLNLTVGLILVSLAFRCNLAEIFLCKDMNVKIGNSTVLE
;
A
#
# COMPACT_ATOMS: atom_id res chain seq x y z
N LEU A 1 -7.72 0.40 8.16
CA LEU A 1 -7.08 1.59 7.55
C LEU A 1 -6.98 2.77 8.52
N THR A 2 -8.04 3.13 9.24
CA THR A 2 -8.06 4.21 10.26
C THR A 2 -6.94 4.08 11.30
N PHE A 3 -6.71 2.88 11.83
CA PHE A 3 -5.61 2.60 12.76
C PHE A 3 -4.23 2.93 12.15
N ILE A 4 -3.97 2.48 10.92
CA ILE A 4 -2.69 2.71 10.24
C ILE A 4 -2.45 4.21 10.00
N ASN A 5 -3.50 4.93 9.61
CA ASN A 5 -3.44 6.39 9.46
C ASN A 5 -3.15 7.10 10.80
N ALA A 6 -3.75 6.64 11.90
CA ALA A 6 -3.50 7.20 13.23
C ALA A 6 -2.03 7.02 13.65
N VAL A 7 -1.45 5.84 13.39
CA VAL A 7 -0.02 5.60 13.63
C VAL A 7 0.85 6.55 12.79
N GLY A 8 0.53 6.76 11.52
CA GLY A 8 1.24 7.72 10.66
C GLY A 8 1.23 9.16 11.22
N ILE A 9 0.11 9.62 11.78
CA ILE A 9 -0.02 10.95 12.40
C ILE A 9 0.89 11.08 13.62
N VAL A 10 1.01 10.04 14.45
CA VAL A 10 1.88 10.03 15.64
C VAL A 10 3.36 9.90 15.25
N MET A 11 3.67 9.17 14.18
CA MET A 11 5.04 9.01 13.68
C MET A 11 5.59 10.30 13.06
N PHE A 12 4.73 11.11 12.45
CA PHE A 12 5.12 12.36 11.79
C PHE A 12 5.96 13.32 12.68
N PRO A 13 5.53 13.71 13.89
CA PRO A 13 6.34 14.58 14.77
C PRO A 13 7.64 13.92 15.23
N LEU A 14 7.67 12.60 15.43
CA LEU A 14 8.88 11.86 15.82
C LEU A 14 9.94 11.90 14.70
N LEU A 15 9.50 11.65 13.47
CA LEU A 15 10.36 11.72 12.28
C LEU A 15 10.85 13.14 12.02
N ARG A 16 10.00 14.14 12.22
CA ARG A 16 10.37 15.56 12.01
C ARG A 16 11.42 16.06 13.00
N ARG A 17 11.49 15.49 14.21
CA ARG A 17 12.52 15.80 15.22
C ARG A 17 13.83 15.03 15.02
N THR A 18 13.84 14.05 14.11
CA THR A 18 15.02 13.22 13.84
C THR A 18 15.91 13.90 12.81
N ASN A 19 17.24 13.85 13.01
CA ASN A 19 18.20 14.37 12.04
C ASN A 19 18.05 13.70 10.67
N LYS A 20 18.22 14.48 9.60
CA LYS A 20 18.15 14.02 8.20
C LYS A 20 19.06 12.83 7.89
N GLU A 21 20.19 12.73 8.59
CA GLU A 21 21.15 11.62 8.44
C GLU A 21 20.63 10.29 9.02
N ARG A 22 19.72 10.33 10.00
CA ARG A 22 19.14 9.14 10.65
C ARG A 22 17.80 8.71 10.03
N LEU A 23 17.17 9.56 9.22
CA LEU A 23 15.92 9.25 8.51
C LEU A 23 16.03 7.97 7.64
N PRO A 24 17.10 7.79 6.82
CA PRO A 24 17.32 6.59 6.02
C PRO A 24 17.37 5.29 6.85
N SER A 25 18.12 5.25 7.95
CA SER A 25 18.27 4.05 8.78
C SER A 25 16.97 3.71 9.51
N LEU A 26 16.24 4.73 9.96
CA LEU A 26 14.92 4.56 10.58
C LEU A 26 13.90 4.01 9.57
N PHE A 27 13.98 4.44 8.30
CA PHE A 27 13.10 3.95 7.23
C PHE A 27 13.28 2.46 7.00
N VAL A 28 14.54 2.00 6.88
CA VAL A 28 14.87 0.58 6.71
C VAL A 28 14.35 -0.24 7.89
N THR A 29 14.53 0.26 9.13
CA THR A 29 14.07 -0.42 10.35
C THR A 29 12.55 -0.55 10.38
N LEU A 30 11.83 0.55 10.14
CA LEU A 30 10.36 0.55 10.15
C LEU A 30 9.80 -0.30 9.01
N ARG A 31 10.39 -0.25 7.82
CA ARG A 31 10.03 -1.12 6.70
C ARG A 31 10.23 -2.59 7.07
N GLY A 32 11.36 -2.92 7.67
CA GLY A 32 11.70 -4.28 8.12
C GLY A 32 10.72 -4.86 9.15
N VAL A 33 10.01 -4.03 9.90
CA VAL A 33 8.94 -4.47 10.82
C VAL A 33 7.57 -4.50 10.13
N PHE A 34 7.26 -3.45 9.36
CA PHE A 34 5.92 -3.27 8.79
C PHE A 34 5.59 -4.28 7.69
N VAL A 35 6.56 -4.59 6.82
CA VAL A 35 6.38 -5.55 5.72
C VAL A 35 6.02 -6.94 6.27
N PRO A 36 6.83 -7.60 7.11
CA PRO A 36 6.48 -8.92 7.63
C PRO A 36 5.20 -8.90 8.47
N LEU A 37 4.94 -7.82 9.23
CA LEU A 37 3.69 -7.68 9.99
C LEU A 37 2.46 -7.69 9.07
N THR A 38 2.48 -6.95 7.98
CA THR A 38 1.34 -6.90 7.04
C THR A 38 1.15 -8.21 6.27
N TYR A 39 2.23 -8.91 5.92
CA TYR A 39 2.14 -10.26 5.35
C TYR A 39 1.62 -11.30 6.36
N ALA A 40 2.01 -11.21 7.63
CA ALA A 40 1.45 -12.06 8.68
C ALA A 40 -0.06 -11.83 8.85
N ILE A 41 -0.51 -10.58 8.78
CA ILE A 41 -1.95 -10.24 8.77
C ILE A 41 -2.63 -10.82 7.53
N LEU A 42 -1.97 -10.80 6.36
CA LEU A 42 -2.49 -11.41 5.13
C LEU A 42 -2.82 -12.90 5.34
N LEU A 43 -1.96 -13.65 6.04
CA LEU A 43 -2.19 -15.07 6.33
C LEU A 43 -3.39 -15.29 7.27
N LEU A 44 -3.68 -14.36 8.18
CA LEU A 44 -4.85 -14.42 9.06
C LEU A 44 -6.18 -14.32 8.31
N TYR A 45 -6.18 -13.91 7.04
CA TYR A 45 -7.38 -13.95 6.21
C TYR A 45 -7.96 -15.36 6.07
N VAL A 46 -7.11 -16.38 5.94
CA VAL A 46 -7.53 -17.77 5.71
C VAL A 46 -8.40 -18.31 6.85
N PRO A 47 -7.99 -18.27 8.13
CA PRO A 47 -8.84 -18.72 9.23
C PRO A 47 -10.07 -17.84 9.39
N VAL A 48 -9.97 -16.52 9.17
CA VAL A 48 -11.10 -15.60 9.27
C VAL A 48 -12.18 -15.94 8.23
N LYS A 49 -11.78 -16.22 6.99
CA LYS A 49 -12.69 -16.66 5.93
C LYS A 49 -13.45 -17.93 6.32
N PHE A 50 -12.77 -18.90 6.95
CA PHE A 50 -13.39 -20.16 7.36
C PHE A 50 -14.45 -19.95 8.45
N VAL A 51 -14.12 -19.17 9.48
CA VAL A 51 -15.07 -18.82 10.55
C VAL A 51 -16.26 -18.03 10.01
N LEU A 52 -16.01 -17.01 9.19
CA LEU A 52 -17.07 -16.20 8.57
C LEU A 52 -17.92 -17.00 7.59
N GLY A 53 -17.34 -17.96 6.86
CA GLY A 53 -18.09 -18.82 5.94
C GLY A 53 -19.07 -19.74 6.64
N MET A 54 -18.75 -20.22 7.85
CA MET A 54 -19.70 -20.98 8.67
C MET A 54 -20.78 -20.09 9.27
N TRP A 55 -20.42 -18.86 9.65
CA TRP A 55 -21.33 -17.97 10.35
C TRP A 55 -22.26 -17.19 9.41
N LEU A 56 -21.77 -16.82 8.22
CA LEU A 56 -22.48 -16.04 7.19
C LEU A 56 -22.40 -16.74 5.82
N PRO A 57 -23.06 -17.89 5.64
CA PRO A 57 -23.02 -18.65 4.38
C PRO A 57 -23.63 -17.88 3.19
N GLU A 58 -24.63 -17.03 3.43
CA GLU A 58 -25.24 -16.18 2.38
C GLU A 58 -24.28 -15.14 1.80
N TYR A 59 -23.21 -14.78 2.51
CA TYR A 59 -22.21 -13.79 2.08
C TYR A 59 -20.98 -14.41 1.40
N SER A 60 -21.03 -15.70 1.05
CA SER A 60 -19.89 -16.43 0.46
C SER A 60 -19.35 -15.77 -0.82
N GLU A 61 -20.22 -15.22 -1.66
CA GLU A 61 -19.83 -14.43 -2.85
C GLU A 61 -19.00 -13.19 -2.47
N SER A 62 -19.47 -12.39 -1.51
CA SER A 62 -18.78 -11.20 -1.01
C SER A 62 -17.45 -11.56 -0.33
N LEU A 63 -17.39 -12.69 0.36
CA LEU A 63 -16.16 -13.21 0.98
C LEU A 63 -15.09 -13.54 -0.08
N LYS A 64 -15.47 -13.98 -1.29
CA LYS A 64 -14.48 -14.17 -2.38
C LYS A 64 -13.82 -12.84 -2.77
N PHE A 65 -14.61 -11.79 -2.97
CA PHE A 65 -14.09 -10.45 -3.30
C PHE A 65 -13.24 -9.87 -2.17
N MET A 66 -13.62 -10.12 -0.91
CA MET A 66 -12.81 -9.72 0.25
C MET A 66 -11.41 -10.31 0.19
N GLY A 67 -11.26 -11.57 -0.23
CA GLY A 67 -9.94 -12.20 -0.40
C GLY A 67 -9.09 -11.55 -1.48
N ILE A 68 -9.71 -11.16 -2.60
CA ILE A 68 -9.04 -10.42 -3.66
C ILE A 68 -8.64 -9.03 -3.16
N LEU A 69 -9.45 -8.37 -2.35
CA LEU A 69 -9.20 -7.01 -1.86
C LEU A 69 -8.32 -6.98 -0.60
N PHE A 70 -8.13 -8.09 0.10
CA PHE A 70 -7.38 -8.13 1.35
C PHE A 70 -5.93 -7.60 1.25
N PRO A 71 -5.19 -7.86 0.16
CA PRO A 71 -3.84 -7.29 -0.05
C PRO A 71 -3.78 -5.77 -0.08
N ILE A 72 -4.92 -5.05 -0.17
CA ILE A 72 -4.97 -3.59 -0.01
C ILE A 72 -4.29 -3.15 1.29
N VAL A 73 -4.40 -3.94 2.36
CA VAL A 73 -3.79 -3.62 3.65
C VAL A 73 -2.26 -3.45 3.54
N ILE A 74 -1.60 -4.23 2.69
CA ILE A 74 -0.15 -4.16 2.48
C ILE A 74 0.20 -2.83 1.79
N TYR A 75 -0.38 -2.58 0.63
CA TYR A 75 -0.03 -1.42 -0.20
C TYR A 75 -0.50 -0.11 0.39
N GLU A 76 -1.76 -0.05 0.83
CA GLU A 76 -2.34 1.16 1.43
C GLU A 76 -1.73 1.43 2.80
N GLY A 77 -1.47 0.36 3.57
CA GLY A 77 -0.82 0.48 4.86
C GLY A 77 0.60 1.05 4.74
N ARG A 78 1.38 0.52 3.80
CA ARG A 78 2.75 1.00 3.51
C ARG A 78 2.72 2.44 3.00
N MET A 79 1.80 2.76 2.09
CA MET A 79 1.66 4.10 1.53
C MET A 79 1.31 5.12 2.61
N SER A 80 0.37 4.80 3.50
CA SER A 80 -0.08 5.73 4.53
C SER A 80 0.93 5.91 5.67
N LEU A 81 1.43 4.80 6.24
CA LEU A 81 2.26 4.85 7.44
C LEU A 81 3.70 5.23 7.16
N LEU A 82 4.30 4.66 6.12
CA LEU A 82 5.70 4.88 5.79
C LEU A 82 5.84 5.99 4.77
N ILE A 83 5.34 5.79 3.55
CA ILE A 83 5.70 6.62 2.41
C ILE A 83 5.19 8.06 2.58
N ASN A 84 3.90 8.23 2.84
CA ASN A 84 3.30 9.56 3.03
C ASN A 84 3.88 10.30 4.22
N THR A 85 4.09 9.61 5.35
CA THR A 85 4.67 10.21 6.54
C THR A 85 6.07 10.75 6.24
N TYR A 86 6.92 9.96 5.60
CA TYR A 86 8.28 10.37 5.22
C TYR A 86 8.30 11.49 4.18
N LEU A 87 7.51 11.38 3.10
CA LEU A 87 7.44 12.41 2.07
C LEU A 87 6.94 13.75 2.65
N LYS A 88 5.95 13.72 3.56
CA LYS A 88 5.51 14.92 4.28
C LYS A 88 6.62 15.47 5.18
N THR A 89 7.38 14.61 5.87
CA THR A 89 8.51 15.05 6.72
C THR A 89 9.60 15.73 5.89
N LEU A 90 9.87 15.23 4.68
CA LEU A 90 10.81 15.83 3.72
C LEU A 90 10.24 17.03 2.95
N ARG A 91 8.98 17.44 3.22
CA ARG A 91 8.24 18.50 2.51
C ARG A 91 8.11 18.25 1.00
N LYS A 92 7.99 16.98 0.59
CA LYS A 92 7.87 16.52 -0.80
C LYS A 92 6.40 16.26 -1.21
N GLU A 93 5.50 17.16 -0.84
CA GLU A 93 4.06 17.03 -1.15
C GLU A 93 3.77 17.06 -2.65
N LYS A 94 4.58 17.79 -3.43
CA LYS A 94 4.49 17.77 -4.90
C LYS A 94 4.73 16.37 -5.47
N THR A 95 5.63 15.58 -4.88
CA THR A 95 5.86 14.19 -5.27
C THR A 95 4.62 13.35 -4.99
N ILE A 96 4.00 13.49 -3.81
CA ILE A 96 2.75 12.79 -3.46
C ILE A 96 1.66 13.10 -4.49
N LEU A 97 1.48 14.38 -4.84
CA LEU A 97 0.51 14.81 -5.83
C LEU A 97 0.81 14.20 -7.21
N PHE A 98 2.06 14.28 -7.67
CA PHE A 98 2.48 13.75 -8.96
C PHE A 98 2.20 12.25 -9.09
N VAL A 99 2.55 11.45 -8.06
CA VAL A 99 2.30 10.01 -8.05
C VAL A 99 0.80 9.69 -8.08
N ASN A 100 -0.01 10.41 -7.28
CA ASN A 100 -1.45 10.19 -7.26
C ASN A 100 -2.10 10.53 -8.61
N VAL A 101 -1.72 11.65 -9.25
CA VAL A 101 -2.26 12.04 -10.55
C VAL A 101 -1.87 11.04 -11.64
N LEU A 102 -0.61 10.61 -11.66
CA LEU A 102 -0.14 9.60 -12.61
C LEU A 102 -0.88 8.27 -12.44
N THR A 103 -1.06 7.83 -11.18
CA THR A 103 -1.83 6.62 -10.86
C THR A 103 -3.28 6.76 -11.29
N LEU A 104 -3.91 7.91 -11.04
CA LEU A 104 -5.29 8.17 -11.42
C LEU A 104 -5.45 8.07 -12.95
N ALA A 105 -4.58 8.74 -13.71
CA ALA A 105 -4.60 8.67 -15.17
C ALA A 105 -4.43 7.23 -15.69
N LEU A 106 -3.47 6.49 -15.15
CA LEU A 106 -3.24 5.08 -15.52
C LEU A 106 -4.45 4.20 -15.17
N SER A 107 -5.01 4.36 -13.97
CA SER A 107 -6.18 3.61 -13.51
C SER A 107 -7.41 3.88 -14.37
N LEU A 108 -7.59 5.13 -14.81
CA LEU A 108 -8.69 5.52 -15.68
C LEU A 108 -8.57 4.83 -17.04
N ILE A 109 -7.40 4.90 -17.68
CA ILE A 109 -7.14 4.24 -18.96
C ILE A 109 -7.36 2.73 -18.87
N LEU A 110 -6.80 2.08 -17.83
CA LEU A 110 -6.95 0.65 -17.64
C LEU A 110 -8.41 0.26 -17.34
N SER A 111 -9.13 1.06 -16.55
CA SER A 111 -10.53 0.78 -16.22
C SER A 111 -11.43 0.84 -17.46
N LEU A 112 -11.24 1.84 -18.32
CA LEU A 112 -11.97 1.95 -19.59
C LEU A 112 -11.67 0.74 -20.48
N PHE A 113 -10.40 0.33 -20.57
CA PHE A 113 -10.02 -0.86 -21.32
C PHE A 113 -10.70 -2.14 -20.79
N VAL A 114 -10.68 -2.37 -19.48
CA VAL A 114 -11.30 -3.57 -18.87
C VAL A 114 -12.82 -3.56 -19.05
N ILE A 115 -13.48 -2.41 -18.90
CA ILE A 115 -14.93 -2.30 -19.03
C ILE A 115 -15.39 -2.52 -20.47
N PHE A 116 -14.73 -1.88 -21.45
CA PHE A 116 -15.19 -1.93 -22.84
C PHE A 116 -14.72 -3.18 -23.61
N VAL A 117 -13.58 -3.78 -23.24
CA VAL A 117 -13.00 -4.91 -24.00
C VAL A 117 -13.23 -6.24 -23.29
N VAL A 118 -13.03 -6.31 -21.97
CA VAL A 118 -12.97 -7.58 -21.25
C VAL A 118 -14.28 -7.95 -20.56
N GLY A 119 -14.98 -6.97 -19.98
CA GLY A 119 -16.30 -7.17 -19.38
C GLY A 119 -16.32 -8.11 -18.16
N ASN A 120 -15.27 -8.15 -17.34
CA ASN A 120 -15.18 -9.06 -16.19
C ASN A 120 -15.01 -8.30 -14.85
N LEU A 121 -15.97 -8.50 -13.94
CA LEU A 121 -15.98 -7.88 -12.61
C LEU A 121 -14.76 -8.23 -11.76
N ASN A 122 -14.29 -9.48 -11.79
CA ASN A 122 -13.13 -9.89 -10.99
C ASN A 122 -11.86 -9.17 -11.43
N LEU A 123 -11.72 -8.92 -12.74
CA LEU A 123 -10.60 -8.14 -13.28
C LEU A 123 -10.70 -6.67 -12.91
N THR A 124 -11.90 -6.08 -12.90
CA THR A 124 -12.12 -4.72 -12.41
C THR A 124 -11.73 -4.58 -10.94
N VAL A 125 -12.08 -5.55 -10.10
CA VAL A 125 -11.69 -5.57 -8.68
C VAL A 125 -10.17 -5.75 -8.55
N GLY A 126 -9.57 -6.65 -9.34
CA GLY A 126 -8.11 -6.82 -9.40
C GLY A 126 -7.37 -5.55 -9.85
N LEU A 127 -7.98 -4.73 -10.71
CA LEU A 127 -7.41 -3.47 -11.17
C LEU A 127 -7.19 -2.48 -10.01
N ILE A 128 -8.07 -2.50 -9.00
CA ILE A 128 -7.91 -1.67 -7.79
C ILE A 128 -6.61 -2.02 -7.10
N LEU A 129 -6.30 -3.32 -6.93
CA LEU A 129 -5.03 -3.74 -6.35
C LEU A 129 -3.84 -3.30 -7.20
N VAL A 130 -3.91 -3.50 -8.52
CA VAL A 130 -2.82 -3.11 -9.44
C VAL A 130 -2.57 -1.61 -9.36
N SER A 131 -3.62 -0.78 -9.32
CA SER A 131 -3.51 0.67 -9.18
C SER A 131 -2.85 1.07 -7.85
N LEU A 132 -3.26 0.45 -6.74
CA LEU A 132 -2.67 0.70 -5.43
C LEU A 132 -1.22 0.24 -5.32
N ALA A 133 -0.90 -0.92 -5.88
CA ALA A 133 0.45 -1.45 -5.93
C ALA A 133 1.36 -0.54 -6.77
N PHE A 134 0.89 -0.10 -7.95
CA PHE A 134 1.62 0.84 -8.80
C PHE A 134 1.92 2.15 -8.05
N ARG A 135 0.90 2.76 -7.44
CA ARG A 135 1.02 3.99 -6.65
C ARG A 135 2.06 3.86 -5.54
N CYS A 136 1.96 2.78 -4.78
CA CYS A 136 2.78 2.53 -3.61
C CYS A 136 4.25 2.32 -4.00
N ASN A 137 4.52 1.45 -4.98
CA ASN A 137 5.88 1.18 -5.44
C ASN A 137 6.51 2.41 -6.10
N LEU A 138 5.76 3.15 -6.92
CA LEU A 138 6.26 4.35 -7.57
C LEU A 138 6.62 5.43 -6.54
N ALA A 139 5.77 5.68 -5.55
CA ALA A 139 6.06 6.63 -4.48
C ALA A 139 7.27 6.21 -3.62
N GLU A 140 7.45 4.91 -3.36
CA GLU A 140 8.60 4.38 -2.62
C GLU A 140 9.92 4.60 -3.39
N ILE A 141 9.93 4.38 -4.70
CA ILE A 141 11.11 4.63 -5.55
C ILE A 141 11.52 6.10 -5.48
N PHE A 142 10.56 7.03 -5.61
CA PHE A 142 10.85 8.46 -5.47
C PHE A 142 11.38 8.82 -4.08
N LEU A 143 10.80 8.24 -3.02
CA LEU A 143 11.23 8.47 -1.65
C LEU A 143 12.66 7.96 -1.41
N CYS A 144 12.99 6.75 -1.87
CA CYS A 144 14.34 6.19 -1.70
C CYS A 144 15.39 6.97 -2.49
N LYS A 145 15.03 7.46 -3.68
CA LYS A 145 15.89 8.36 -4.46
C LYS A 145 16.18 9.66 -3.71
N ASP A 146 15.17 10.26 -3.06
CA ASP A 146 15.34 11.47 -2.26
C ASP A 146 16.18 11.23 -0.99
N MET A 147 16.14 10.03 -0.41
CA MET A 147 16.92 9.67 0.78
C MET A 147 18.27 9.02 0.48
N ASN A 148 18.63 8.84 -0.80
CA ASN A 148 19.82 8.11 -1.26
C ASN A 148 19.97 6.71 -0.62
N VAL A 149 18.83 6.05 -0.38
CA VAL A 149 18.80 4.68 0.13
C VAL A 149 18.87 3.75 -1.08
N LYS A 150 19.91 2.92 -1.14
CA LYS A 150 19.95 1.81 -2.10
C LYS A 150 18.87 0.82 -1.72
N ILE A 151 17.80 0.82 -2.52
CA ILE A 151 16.85 -0.27 -2.52
C ILE A 151 17.62 -1.50 -3.02
N GLY A 152 17.99 -2.40 -2.12
CA GLY A 152 18.57 -3.68 -2.50
C GLY A 152 17.61 -4.48 -3.39
N ASN A 153 18.17 -5.39 -4.18
CA ASN A 153 17.46 -6.30 -5.12
C ASN A 153 16.26 -7.05 -4.54
N SER A 154 16.03 -7.01 -3.22
CA SER A 154 14.86 -7.57 -2.53
C SER A 154 13.51 -6.98 -2.96
N THR A 155 13.47 -5.81 -3.61
CA THR A 155 12.19 -5.20 -4.04
C THR A 155 11.63 -5.80 -5.33
N VAL A 156 12.42 -6.59 -6.06
CA VAL A 156 11.97 -7.31 -7.27
C VAL A 156 11.53 -8.74 -6.93
N LEU A 157 11.89 -9.24 -5.75
CA LEU A 157 11.71 -10.65 -5.36
C LEU A 157 10.65 -10.88 -4.27
N GLU A 158 9.97 -9.83 -3.80
CA GLU A 158 8.80 -9.90 -2.92
C GLU A 158 7.50 -9.65 -3.68
#